data_AF-A0A849V5Z3-F1
#
_entry.id   AF-A0A849V5Z3-F1
#
_cell.length_a   1.000
_cell.length_b   1.000
_cell.length_c   1.000
_cell.angle_alpha   90.00
_cell.angle_beta   90.00
_cell.angle_gamma   90.00
#
_symmetry.space_group_name_H-M   'P 1'
#
loop_
_entity.id
_entity.type
_entity.pdbx_description
1 polymer ?
#
loop_
_entity_poly.entity_id
_entity_poly.type
_entity_poly.pdbx_seq_one_letter_code
_entity_poly.pdbx_strand_id
1 'polypeptide(L)'
;MITQNKIPLRNQTLRFLGFFLSIMGIFTFPKPAYALDVVARVTIERVRALKDFDGPFDEATFFAIVQIDGQEFENEDEAIDQDDIHPNWEFSKPVDASKGSIPVRIFIMDDDGLLKFENEEADLSPGPGLSLVLNVNLAPCRVTGDASGNCGTTIVSAGDAEISFKIDITEPPSAPGLRVSCLHSPIWPQEKGKFTIKANSVDGAGNPKLADAIEIWVNDKSAPVKSAGGTSLNYSMTIPGFQDPRFQSEIAYGCRVIDDGVPVFTGWRVVDVRSLNDSGTVPLREKATPILYTGPRSSRVDIVFIRGDNSYVFPDNSLFLTDIEAMIKAYYSEDIYLSNQDKVNFWIAKKPGKAKNNCDSEAPENWDKDFAFADAGAIVHRQGPSIRDCAPGGEQIFSGDATRLDGGLLGRVFLHETGHRPFGLADEYCKAGGGNTDCDGGYFQNDPFPNVYKEPEDCADDAPNLRRTSAQCREFDDVSKWFLDSANDWSTSEPSSNDLMFDNLNPQAADNRRMNWFFGKCQAASC
;
A
#
# COMPACT_ATOMS: atom_id res chain seq x y z
N MET A 1 22.95 -95.78 3.89
CA MET A 1 23.50 -95.09 5.08
C MET A 1 23.65 -93.62 4.74
N ILE A 2 22.90 -92.77 5.47
CA ILE A 2 23.23 -91.40 5.91
C ILE A 2 23.69 -90.38 4.83
N THR A 3 22.77 -89.46 4.51
CA THR A 3 22.84 -87.97 4.31
C THR A 3 24.11 -87.35 3.69
N GLN A 4 24.08 -86.32 2.83
CA GLN A 4 23.49 -84.98 3.01
C GLN A 4 23.37 -84.18 1.68
N ASN A 5 22.50 -83.16 1.70
CA ASN A 5 22.22 -82.11 0.70
C ASN A 5 23.46 -81.37 0.14
N LYS A 6 23.41 -80.89 -1.12
CA LYS A 6 23.18 -79.46 -1.49
C LYS A 6 23.43 -79.09 -2.99
N ILE A 7 22.48 -78.28 -3.53
CA ILE A 7 22.52 -77.22 -4.59
C ILE A 7 22.70 -77.57 -6.10
N PRO A 8 22.38 -76.65 -7.05
CA PRO A 8 21.19 -76.75 -7.92
C PRO A 8 21.53 -76.71 -9.43
N LEU A 9 20.57 -77.05 -10.30
CA LEU A 9 20.71 -76.80 -11.74
C LEU A 9 19.48 -76.10 -12.31
N ARG A 10 19.79 -75.02 -13.03
CA ARG A 10 18.95 -74.17 -13.87
C ARG A 10 17.90 -74.95 -14.66
N ASN A 11 16.67 -74.43 -14.71
CA ASN A 11 15.77 -74.68 -15.81
C ASN A 11 15.41 -73.38 -16.52
N GLN A 12 15.68 -73.37 -17.82
CA GLN A 12 15.20 -72.40 -18.79
C GLN A 12 13.70 -72.59 -18.99
N THR A 13 12.96 -71.49 -19.15
CA THR A 13 11.63 -71.54 -19.75
C THR A 13 11.41 -70.33 -20.65
N LEU A 14 11.02 -70.63 -21.88
CA LEU A 14 10.76 -69.78 -23.02
C LEU A 14 9.86 -68.57 -22.68
N ARG A 15 10.28 -67.37 -23.10
CA ARG A 15 9.46 -66.14 -23.07
C ARG A 15 8.69 -65.98 -24.38
N PHE A 16 7.36 -66.02 -24.31
CA PHE A 16 6.46 -65.51 -25.35
C PHE A 16 6.26 -64.00 -25.14
N LEU A 17 6.61 -63.22 -26.16
CA LEU A 17 6.50 -61.76 -26.18
C LEU A 17 5.09 -61.40 -26.69
N GLY A 18 4.16 -61.13 -25.79
CA GLY A 18 2.84 -60.55 -26.10
C GLY A 18 2.90 -59.03 -25.92
N PHE A 19 2.80 -58.29 -27.03
CA PHE A 19 2.74 -56.82 -27.03
C PHE A 19 1.31 -56.38 -26.68
N PHE A 20 1.05 -56.06 -25.41
CA PHE A 20 -0.15 -55.32 -24.99
C PHE A 20 0.19 -53.82 -24.98
N LEU A 21 -0.21 -53.10 -26.02
CA LEU A 21 -0.15 -51.65 -26.08
C LEU A 21 -1.32 -51.08 -25.24
N SER A 22 -1.09 -50.93 -23.93
CA SER A 22 -2.05 -50.30 -23.03
C SER A 22 -1.97 -48.79 -23.22
N ILE A 23 -2.90 -48.23 -24.01
CA ILE A 23 -3.10 -46.78 -24.11
C ILE A 23 -3.70 -46.32 -22.77
N MET A 24 -2.85 -46.01 -21.80
CA MET A 24 -3.25 -45.20 -20.64
C MET A 24 -3.48 -43.77 -21.15
N GLY A 25 -4.72 -43.47 -21.52
CA GLY A 25 -5.16 -42.10 -21.68
C GLY A 25 -4.98 -41.41 -20.33
N ILE A 26 -3.97 -40.55 -20.23
CA ILE A 26 -3.80 -39.63 -19.10
C ILE A 26 -4.96 -38.64 -19.21
N PHE A 27 -6.08 -38.95 -18.55
CA PHE A 27 -7.11 -37.97 -18.28
C PHE A 27 -6.51 -36.98 -17.27
N THR A 28 -5.95 -35.89 -17.77
CA THR A 28 -5.71 -34.71 -16.95
C THR A 28 -7.07 -34.16 -16.59
N PHE A 29 -7.57 -34.50 -15.40
CA PHE A 29 -8.69 -33.78 -14.83
C PHE A 29 -8.27 -32.31 -14.71
N PRO A 30 -9.04 -31.36 -15.25
CA PRO A 30 -8.75 -29.95 -15.03
C PRO A 30 -8.68 -29.76 -13.50
N LYS A 31 -7.55 -29.25 -13.00
CA LYS A 31 -7.48 -28.81 -11.61
C LYS A 31 -8.66 -27.85 -11.41
N PRO A 32 -9.46 -27.99 -10.34
CA PRO A 32 -10.48 -27.00 -10.04
C PRO A 32 -9.79 -25.64 -10.04
N ALA A 33 -10.36 -24.68 -10.77
CA ALA A 33 -9.90 -23.31 -10.75
C ALA A 33 -9.85 -22.88 -9.28
N TYR A 34 -8.66 -22.53 -8.79
CA TYR A 34 -8.53 -21.99 -7.46
C TYR A 34 -9.38 -20.73 -7.42
N ALA A 35 -10.37 -20.67 -6.53
CA ALA A 35 -11.09 -19.44 -6.27
C ALA A 35 -10.05 -18.44 -5.76
N LEU A 36 -9.86 -17.34 -6.50
CA LEU A 36 -8.93 -16.31 -6.10
C LEU A 36 -9.42 -15.68 -4.80
N ASP A 37 -8.50 -15.32 -3.91
CA ASP A 37 -8.84 -14.50 -2.75
C ASP A 37 -9.48 -13.18 -3.23
N VAL A 38 -10.51 -12.72 -2.51
CA VAL A 38 -11.13 -11.41 -2.68
C VAL A 38 -10.76 -10.52 -1.50
N VAL A 39 -10.88 -9.21 -1.62
CA VAL A 39 -10.65 -8.28 -0.50
C VAL A 39 -11.98 -7.90 0.12
N ALA A 40 -12.15 -8.26 1.39
CA ALA A 40 -13.23 -7.76 2.23
C ALA A 40 -12.80 -6.45 2.90
N ARG A 41 -13.62 -5.42 2.76
CA ARG A 41 -13.38 -4.09 3.30
C ARG A 41 -14.57 -3.64 4.13
N VAL A 42 -14.30 -3.12 5.32
CA VAL A 42 -15.28 -2.50 6.22
C VAL A 42 -14.91 -1.03 6.36
N THR A 43 -15.84 -0.13 6.06
CA THR A 43 -15.66 1.32 6.23
C THR A 43 -16.66 1.83 7.26
N ILE A 44 -16.17 2.43 8.34
CA ILE A 44 -16.98 3.10 9.36
C ILE A 44 -17.08 4.57 8.96
N GLU A 45 -18.24 4.96 8.42
CA GLU A 45 -18.47 6.28 7.83
C GLU A 45 -18.80 7.33 8.89
N ARG A 46 -19.50 6.92 9.96
CA ARG A 46 -19.91 7.79 11.07
C ARG A 46 -20.16 7.00 12.35
N VAL A 47 -19.82 7.60 13.49
CA VAL A 47 -20.18 7.13 14.84
C VAL A 47 -20.76 8.32 15.59
N ARG A 48 -21.90 8.10 16.26
CA ARG A 48 -22.58 9.14 17.03
C ARG A 48 -23.04 8.60 18.39
N ALA A 49 -22.59 9.22 19.47
CA ALA A 49 -23.09 8.98 20.80
C ALA A 49 -24.61 9.28 20.88
N LEU A 50 -25.39 8.31 21.39
CA LEU A 50 -26.80 8.51 21.75
C LEU A 50 -27.01 8.54 23.26
N LYS A 51 -26.01 8.06 24.00
CA LYS A 51 -25.85 8.21 25.45
C LYS A 51 -24.54 8.94 25.76
N ASP A 52 -24.48 9.40 26.99
CA ASP A 52 -23.31 10.01 27.59
C ASP A 52 -22.41 8.90 28.13
N PHE A 53 -21.19 8.79 27.58
CA PHE A 53 -20.19 7.78 27.98
C PHE A 53 -19.23 8.35 29.03
N ASP A 54 -18.73 9.55 28.80
CA ASP A 54 -17.72 10.20 29.63
C ASP A 54 -18.26 11.12 30.75
N GLY A 55 -19.58 11.34 30.78
CA GLY A 55 -20.26 12.23 31.73
C GLY A 55 -20.61 13.61 31.13
N PRO A 56 -21.41 14.42 31.83
CA PRO A 56 -22.18 15.53 31.24
C PRO A 56 -21.37 16.73 30.73
N PHE A 57 -20.03 16.67 30.82
CA PHE A 57 -19.12 17.75 30.45
C PHE A 57 -17.95 17.31 29.57
N ASP A 58 -17.84 16.01 29.27
CA ASP A 58 -16.78 15.43 28.45
C ASP A 58 -17.43 14.85 27.18
N GLU A 59 -16.67 14.77 26.09
CA GLU A 59 -17.11 14.21 24.81
C GLU A 59 -16.57 12.78 24.67
N ALA A 60 -17.32 11.90 24.01
CA ALA A 60 -16.84 10.53 23.78
C ALA A 60 -15.58 10.51 22.90
N THR A 61 -14.60 9.69 23.26
CA THR A 61 -13.34 9.46 22.55
C THR A 61 -13.38 8.12 21.80
N PHE A 62 -13.98 8.12 20.62
CA PHE A 62 -14.24 6.87 19.91
C PHE A 62 -13.01 6.31 19.19
N PHE A 63 -12.86 4.98 19.23
CA PHE A 63 -12.08 4.17 18.29
C PHE A 63 -12.84 2.89 17.92
N ALA A 64 -12.30 2.10 16.97
CA ALA A 64 -12.93 0.87 16.52
C ALA A 64 -12.02 -0.34 16.64
N ILE A 65 -12.64 -1.49 16.94
CA ILE A 65 -12.04 -2.81 16.74
C ILE A 65 -12.89 -3.53 15.69
N VAL A 66 -12.26 -4.03 14.63
CA VAL A 66 -12.95 -4.75 13.55
C VAL A 66 -12.31 -6.12 13.38
N GLN A 67 -13.14 -7.16 13.44
CA GLN A 67 -12.71 -8.52 13.12
C GLN A 67 -13.24 -8.93 11.75
N ILE A 68 -12.36 -9.32 10.82
CA ILE A 68 -12.71 -9.84 9.50
C ILE A 68 -12.21 -11.27 9.38
N ASP A 69 -13.11 -12.25 9.29
CA ASP A 69 -12.75 -13.67 9.16
C ASP A 69 -11.72 -14.12 10.22
N GLY A 70 -11.93 -13.68 11.46
CA GLY A 70 -11.11 -14.02 12.64
C GLY A 70 -9.79 -13.25 12.79
N GLN A 71 -9.45 -12.32 11.90
CA GLN A 71 -8.34 -11.38 12.11
C GLN A 71 -8.89 -10.08 12.67
N GLU A 72 -8.28 -9.61 13.75
CA GLU A 72 -8.61 -8.36 14.43
C GLU A 72 -7.75 -7.21 13.90
N PHE A 73 -8.37 -6.04 13.85
CA PHE A 73 -7.77 -4.75 13.55
C PHE A 73 -8.29 -3.76 14.58
N GLU A 74 -7.43 -2.86 15.06
CA GLU A 74 -7.80 -1.80 16.00
C GLU A 74 -7.10 -0.50 15.59
N ASN A 75 -7.70 0.63 15.92
CA ASN A 75 -7.15 1.95 15.64
C ASN A 75 -7.20 2.88 16.87
N GLU A 76 -6.94 2.34 18.07
CA GLU A 76 -6.95 3.09 19.33
C GLU A 76 -6.01 4.32 19.29
N ASP A 77 -4.83 4.20 18.68
CA ASP A 77 -3.89 5.32 18.49
C ASP A 77 -4.50 6.49 17.67
N GLU A 78 -5.58 6.25 16.93
CA GLU A 78 -6.31 7.20 16.08
C GLU A 78 -7.70 7.54 16.63
N ALA A 79 -7.88 7.43 17.95
CA ALA A 79 -9.13 7.77 18.62
C ALA A 79 -9.50 9.25 18.41
N ILE A 80 -10.81 9.54 18.33
CA ILE A 80 -11.31 10.88 18.09
C ILE A 80 -12.25 11.29 19.22
N ASP A 81 -11.84 12.31 19.96
CA ASP A 81 -12.58 13.02 21.02
C ASP A 81 -13.66 13.92 20.38
N GLN A 82 -14.88 13.37 20.25
CA GLN A 82 -16.11 14.00 19.77
C GLN A 82 -17.34 13.04 19.81
N ASP A 83 -18.49 13.55 20.25
CA ASP A 83 -19.76 12.80 20.28
C ASP A 83 -20.31 12.38 18.89
N ASP A 84 -19.89 13.01 17.80
CA ASP A 84 -20.37 12.76 16.44
C ASP A 84 -19.22 12.88 15.43
N ILE A 85 -18.59 11.75 15.14
CA ILE A 85 -17.40 11.68 14.29
C ILE A 85 -17.73 11.11 12.92
N HIS A 86 -17.01 11.59 11.91
CA HIS A 86 -17.07 11.09 10.53
C HIS A 86 -15.69 10.58 10.08
N PRO A 87 -15.17 9.51 10.71
CA PRO A 87 -13.77 9.15 10.58
C PRO A 87 -13.43 8.57 9.21
N ASN A 88 -14.39 7.88 8.58
CA ASN A 88 -14.14 7.04 7.41
C ASN A 88 -13.02 6.01 7.65
N TRP A 89 -12.93 5.45 8.86
CA TRP A 89 -11.96 4.38 9.15
C TRP A 89 -12.22 3.18 8.25
N GLU A 90 -11.17 2.66 7.63
CA GLU A 90 -11.28 1.57 6.66
C GLU A 90 -10.36 0.41 7.06
N PHE A 91 -10.97 -0.77 7.22
CA PHE A 91 -10.31 -2.01 7.58
C PHE A 91 -10.42 -2.99 6.43
N SER A 92 -9.35 -3.71 6.08
CA SER A 92 -9.41 -4.65 4.95
C SER A 92 -8.59 -5.92 5.13
N LYS A 93 -9.09 -7.01 4.54
CA LYS A 93 -8.45 -8.32 4.58
C LYS A 93 -8.68 -9.12 3.29
N PRO A 94 -7.64 -9.74 2.70
CA PRO A 94 -7.80 -10.79 1.71
C PRO A 94 -8.47 -12.04 2.32
N VAL A 95 -9.54 -12.52 1.71
CA VAL A 95 -10.33 -13.66 2.17
C VAL A 95 -10.53 -14.68 1.05
N ASP A 96 -10.50 -15.95 1.43
CA ASP A 96 -10.72 -17.06 0.51
C ASP A 96 -12.16 -17.05 -0.01
N ALA A 97 -12.33 -16.75 -1.30
CA ALA A 97 -13.63 -16.68 -1.94
C ALA A 97 -14.40 -18.01 -1.91
N SER A 98 -13.71 -19.14 -1.76
CA SER A 98 -14.33 -20.46 -1.68
C SER A 98 -15.14 -20.68 -0.39
N LYS A 99 -14.93 -19.85 0.64
CA LYS A 99 -15.71 -19.89 1.89
C LYS A 99 -17.19 -19.54 1.67
N GLY A 100 -17.53 -18.81 0.61
CA GLY A 100 -18.89 -18.37 0.28
C GLY A 100 -19.43 -17.26 1.20
N SER A 101 -19.15 -17.32 2.50
CA SER A 101 -19.38 -16.24 3.46
C SER A 101 -18.29 -16.17 4.53
N ILE A 102 -18.15 -15.01 5.16
CA ILE A 102 -17.22 -14.76 6.27
C ILE A 102 -17.92 -14.04 7.43
N PRO A 103 -17.47 -14.27 8.68
CA PRO A 103 -17.91 -13.47 9.81
C PRO A 103 -17.19 -12.11 9.82
N VAL A 104 -17.92 -11.06 10.16
CA VAL A 104 -17.39 -9.72 10.46
C VAL A 104 -17.93 -9.28 11.81
N ARG A 105 -17.09 -8.71 12.67
CA ARG A 105 -17.52 -8.08 13.92
C ARG A 105 -17.00 -6.65 13.99
N ILE A 106 -17.83 -5.74 14.50
CA ILE A 106 -17.48 -4.34 14.68
C ILE A 106 -17.77 -3.97 16.14
N PHE A 107 -16.76 -3.45 16.81
CA PHE A 107 -16.82 -2.88 18.15
C PHE A 107 -16.50 -1.38 18.01
N ILE A 108 -17.22 -0.55 18.74
CA ILE A 108 -16.89 0.86 18.95
C ILE A 108 -16.60 0.99 20.43
N MET A 109 -15.45 1.57 20.73
CA MET A 109 -14.93 1.74 22.07
C MET A 109 -14.82 3.22 22.38
N ASP A 110 -15.02 3.57 23.64
CA ASP A 110 -14.73 4.88 24.21
C ASP A 110 -13.42 4.81 24.99
N ASP A 111 -12.42 5.64 24.68
CA ASP A 111 -11.14 5.69 25.39
C ASP A 111 -11.22 6.70 26.55
N ASP A 112 -11.48 6.18 27.75
CA ASP A 112 -11.54 6.97 28.98
C ASP A 112 -10.14 7.41 29.50
N GLY A 113 -9.07 6.89 28.90
CA GLY A 113 -7.68 7.16 29.29
C GLY A 113 -7.25 6.55 30.64
N LEU A 114 -5.95 6.65 30.93
CA LEU A 114 -5.24 5.99 32.05
C LEU A 114 -5.79 6.23 33.47
N LEU A 115 -6.65 7.23 33.68
CA LEU A 115 -7.14 7.64 35.01
C LEU A 115 -8.62 7.38 35.27
N LYS A 116 -9.42 7.06 34.25
CA LYS A 116 -10.87 6.85 34.38
C LYS A 116 -11.32 5.38 34.48
N PHE A 117 -10.38 4.44 34.32
CA PHE A 117 -10.57 2.97 34.43
C PHE A 117 -11.41 2.35 33.29
N GLU A 118 -10.78 1.44 32.52
CA GLU A 118 -11.34 0.52 31.51
C GLU A 118 -12.21 1.16 30.40
N ASN A 119 -11.70 1.17 29.16
CA ASN A 119 -12.42 1.60 27.96
C ASN A 119 -13.84 0.99 27.88
N GLU A 120 -14.86 1.84 27.77
CA GLU A 120 -16.26 1.41 27.68
C GLU A 120 -16.63 0.98 26.23
N GLU A 121 -17.24 -0.19 26.06
CA GLU A 121 -17.75 -0.65 24.77
C GLU A 121 -19.15 -0.07 24.50
N ALA A 122 -19.31 0.67 23.41
CA ALA A 122 -20.59 1.21 23.01
C ALA A 122 -21.52 0.10 22.49
N ASP A 123 -22.77 0.05 23.01
CA ASP A 123 -23.79 -0.84 22.44
C ASP A 123 -24.22 -0.34 21.07
N LEU A 124 -23.91 -1.11 20.03
CA LEU A 124 -24.29 -0.83 18.64
C LEU A 124 -25.51 -1.63 18.20
N SER A 125 -25.94 -2.60 19.01
CA SER A 125 -26.89 -3.62 18.62
C SER A 125 -28.32 -3.23 19.03
N PRO A 126 -29.34 -3.49 18.19
CA PRO A 126 -30.73 -3.36 18.63
C PRO A 126 -31.19 -4.54 19.52
N GLY A 127 -30.29 -5.47 19.85
CA GLY A 127 -30.55 -6.74 20.53
C GLY A 127 -29.68 -6.93 21.77
N PRO A 128 -29.55 -8.17 22.31
CA PRO A 128 -28.60 -8.46 23.36
C PRO A 128 -27.18 -8.59 22.78
N GLY A 129 -26.28 -7.72 23.20
CA GLY A 129 -24.90 -7.64 22.74
C GLY A 129 -24.36 -6.23 22.94
N LEU A 130 -23.09 -6.01 22.61
CA LEU A 130 -22.50 -4.66 22.54
C LEU A 130 -21.95 -4.44 21.11
N SER A 131 -21.17 -5.41 20.61
CA SER A 131 -20.70 -5.46 19.22
C SER A 131 -21.76 -5.77 18.16
N LEU A 132 -21.52 -5.36 16.91
CA LEU A 132 -22.24 -5.85 15.74
C LEU A 132 -21.64 -7.17 15.22
N VAL A 133 -22.45 -8.23 15.18
CA VAL A 133 -22.07 -9.52 14.59
C VAL A 133 -22.74 -9.71 13.23
N LEU A 134 -21.91 -9.74 12.19
CA LEU A 134 -22.34 -9.80 10.80
C LEU A 134 -21.83 -11.08 10.12
N ASN A 135 -22.60 -11.58 9.16
CA ASN A 135 -22.18 -12.58 8.19
C ASN A 135 -22.28 -11.98 6.79
N VAL A 136 -21.15 -11.95 6.09
CA VAL A 136 -21.00 -11.34 4.77
C VAL A 136 -20.88 -12.45 3.73
N ASN A 137 -21.89 -12.59 2.87
CA ASN A 137 -21.79 -13.45 1.69
C ASN A 137 -20.88 -12.78 0.67
N LEU A 138 -19.94 -13.54 0.09
CA LEU A 138 -18.95 -13.01 -0.86
C LEU A 138 -19.52 -12.89 -2.28
N ALA A 139 -20.47 -13.74 -2.67
CA ALA A 139 -21.11 -13.70 -4.00
C ALA A 139 -22.52 -14.34 -4.01
N PRO A 140 -23.59 -13.61 -4.39
CA PRO A 140 -23.64 -12.16 -4.51
C PRO A 140 -23.38 -11.51 -3.14
N CYS A 141 -22.75 -10.34 -3.15
CA CYS A 141 -22.34 -9.70 -1.92
C CYS A 141 -23.54 -9.21 -1.11
N ARG A 142 -23.71 -9.73 0.11
CA ARG A 142 -24.84 -9.39 1.00
C ARG A 142 -24.45 -9.49 2.47
N VAL A 143 -24.85 -8.51 3.26
CA VAL A 143 -24.63 -8.45 4.71
C VAL A 143 -25.90 -8.91 5.45
N THR A 144 -25.72 -9.75 6.46
CA THR A 144 -26.77 -10.30 7.34
C THR A 144 -26.25 -10.38 8.78
N GLY A 145 -27.12 -10.62 9.77
CA GLY A 145 -26.75 -10.67 11.19
C GLY A 145 -27.55 -9.63 11.98
N ASP A 146 -26.88 -8.92 12.88
CA ASP A 146 -27.48 -7.85 13.67
C ASP A 146 -27.93 -6.65 12.82
N ALA A 147 -27.26 -6.44 11.68
CA ALA A 147 -27.67 -5.54 10.62
C ALA A 147 -27.69 -6.26 9.26
N SER A 148 -28.43 -5.72 8.30
CA SER A 148 -28.49 -6.30 6.96
C SER A 148 -28.58 -5.24 5.87
N GLY A 149 -27.99 -5.57 4.72
CA GLY A 149 -27.91 -4.65 3.58
C GLY A 149 -27.20 -5.29 2.40
N ASN A 150 -27.14 -4.55 1.30
CA ASN A 150 -26.27 -4.91 0.19
C ASN A 150 -24.86 -4.39 0.47
N CYS A 151 -23.84 -5.09 -0.02
CA CYS A 151 -22.51 -4.50 -0.05
C CYS A 151 -22.52 -3.28 -0.98
N GLY A 152 -21.59 -2.35 -0.78
CA GLY A 152 -21.60 -1.12 -1.56
C GLY A 152 -22.55 -0.04 -1.05
N THR A 153 -23.38 -0.32 -0.03
CA THR A 153 -24.35 0.64 0.52
C THR A 153 -24.14 0.88 2.00
N THR A 154 -24.38 2.10 2.46
CA THR A 154 -24.40 2.45 3.89
C THR A 154 -25.49 1.65 4.61
N ILE A 155 -25.07 0.98 5.68
CA ILE A 155 -25.90 0.27 6.64
C ILE A 155 -25.81 1.04 7.95
N VAL A 156 -26.96 1.24 8.60
CA VAL A 156 -27.04 1.95 9.88
C VAL A 156 -27.51 0.98 10.95
N SER A 157 -26.86 1.00 12.11
CA SER A 157 -27.31 0.34 13.33
C SER A 157 -27.23 1.30 14.50
N ALA A 158 -28.05 1.08 15.53
CA ALA A 158 -28.06 1.92 16.71
C ALA A 158 -28.42 1.14 17.98
N GLY A 159 -27.71 1.44 19.06
CA GLY A 159 -28.00 1.09 20.44
C GLY A 159 -27.77 2.31 21.34
N ASP A 160 -26.70 2.30 22.11
CA ASP A 160 -26.18 3.42 22.90
C ASP A 160 -25.35 4.40 22.06
N ALA A 161 -24.83 3.92 20.93
CA ALA A 161 -24.31 4.74 19.84
C ALA A 161 -24.99 4.36 18.51
N GLU A 162 -25.03 5.29 17.56
CA GLU A 162 -25.42 5.07 16.17
C GLU A 162 -24.17 4.94 15.30
N ILE A 163 -24.08 3.89 14.50
CA ILE A 163 -23.01 3.65 13.55
C ILE A 163 -23.56 3.60 12.12
N SER A 164 -22.91 4.32 11.21
CA SER A 164 -23.08 4.17 9.77
C SER A 164 -21.84 3.52 9.19
N PHE A 165 -22.00 2.40 8.50
CA PHE A 165 -20.88 1.64 7.95
C PHE A 165 -21.22 1.04 6.59
N LYS A 166 -20.18 0.65 5.86
CA LYS A 166 -20.26 0.03 4.54
C LYS A 166 -19.36 -1.20 4.50
N ILE A 167 -19.81 -2.25 3.82
CA ILE A 167 -18.96 -3.41 3.53
C ILE A 167 -18.86 -3.56 2.01
N ASP A 168 -17.64 -3.74 1.51
CA ASP A 168 -17.33 -3.99 0.11
C ASP A 168 -16.57 -5.32 -0.03
N ILE A 169 -16.91 -6.10 -1.05
CA ILE A 169 -16.10 -7.24 -1.50
C ILE A 169 -15.58 -6.89 -2.89
N THR A 170 -14.26 -6.81 -3.00
CA THR A 170 -13.60 -6.36 -4.22
C THR A 170 -12.58 -7.38 -4.70
N GLU A 171 -12.26 -7.33 -5.98
CA GLU A 171 -11.15 -8.10 -6.54
C GLU A 171 -9.83 -7.59 -5.97
N PRO A 172 -8.82 -8.46 -5.79
CA PRO A 172 -7.57 -8.03 -5.22
C PRO A 172 -6.79 -7.11 -6.19
N PRO A 173 -5.95 -6.22 -5.67
CA PRO A 173 -5.07 -5.38 -6.48
C PRO A 173 -4.02 -6.18 -7.25
N SER A 174 -3.80 -7.43 -6.85
CA SER A 174 -2.73 -8.26 -7.37
C SER A 174 -3.01 -9.76 -7.19
N ALA A 175 -2.48 -10.59 -8.09
CA ALA A 175 -2.53 -12.05 -8.01
C ALA A 175 -1.18 -12.66 -8.44
N PRO A 176 -0.83 -13.90 -8.04
CA PRO A 176 0.44 -14.51 -8.43
C PRO A 176 0.68 -14.46 -9.95
N GLY A 177 1.72 -13.74 -10.39
CA GLY A 177 2.07 -13.60 -11.80
C GLY A 177 1.11 -12.73 -12.63
N LEU A 178 0.22 -11.96 -12.00
CA LEU A 178 -0.68 -11.02 -12.67
C LEU A 178 -0.86 -9.74 -11.84
N ARG A 179 -0.57 -8.61 -12.45
CA ARG A 179 -0.74 -7.27 -11.90
C ARG A 179 -1.37 -6.36 -12.95
N VAL A 180 -1.95 -5.27 -12.48
CA VAL A 180 -2.44 -4.19 -13.33
C VAL A 180 -1.82 -2.88 -12.88
N SER A 181 -1.16 -2.16 -13.79
CA SER A 181 -0.72 -0.78 -13.59
C SER A 181 -1.69 0.16 -14.30
N CYS A 182 -2.22 1.16 -13.59
CA CYS A 182 -3.24 2.05 -14.13
C CYS A 182 -2.99 3.47 -13.66
N LEU A 183 -2.61 4.32 -14.60
CA LEU A 183 -2.31 5.73 -14.34
C LEU A 183 -2.99 6.58 -15.38
N HIS A 184 -3.15 7.85 -15.08
CA HIS A 184 -3.66 8.83 -16.03
C HIS A 184 -2.62 9.91 -16.34
N SER A 185 -2.80 10.60 -17.46
CA SER A 185 -2.01 11.75 -17.86
C SER A 185 -2.91 12.83 -18.47
N PRO A 186 -2.65 14.13 -18.21
CA PRO A 186 -1.65 14.63 -17.25
C PRO A 186 -2.01 14.24 -15.81
N ILE A 187 -1.02 14.07 -14.93
CA ILE A 187 -1.23 13.59 -13.54
C ILE A 187 -2.12 14.49 -12.70
N TRP A 188 -2.24 15.77 -13.09
CA TRP A 188 -3.27 16.66 -12.58
C TRP A 188 -4.02 17.30 -13.74
N PRO A 189 -5.13 16.68 -14.18
CA PRO A 189 -5.86 17.14 -15.33
C PRO A 189 -6.74 18.33 -14.98
N GLN A 190 -6.81 19.28 -15.91
CA GLN A 190 -7.55 20.53 -15.75
C GLN A 190 -8.85 20.49 -16.56
N GLU A 191 -9.83 21.30 -16.18
CA GLU A 191 -11.08 21.44 -16.94
C GLU A 191 -10.85 21.74 -18.42
N LYS A 192 -11.70 21.19 -19.29
CA LYS A 192 -11.60 21.27 -20.76
C LYS A 192 -10.35 20.62 -21.35
N GLY A 193 -9.43 20.13 -20.51
CA GLY A 193 -8.26 19.38 -20.89
C GLY A 193 -8.58 17.95 -21.32
N LYS A 194 -7.59 17.31 -21.96
CA LYS A 194 -7.64 15.89 -22.27
C LYS A 194 -7.14 15.09 -21.08
N PHE A 195 -7.91 14.11 -20.66
CA PHE A 195 -7.59 13.14 -19.61
C PHE A 195 -7.43 11.77 -20.25
N THR A 196 -6.27 11.12 -20.09
CA THR A 196 -6.00 9.81 -20.68
C THR A 196 -5.61 8.82 -19.61
N ILE A 197 -6.40 7.76 -19.45
CA ILE A 197 -6.09 6.62 -18.58
C ILE A 197 -5.35 5.57 -19.42
N LYS A 198 -4.25 5.05 -18.89
CA LYS A 198 -3.47 3.94 -19.43
C LYS A 198 -3.43 2.79 -18.43
N ALA A 199 -3.93 1.64 -18.86
CA ALA A 199 -3.85 0.37 -18.17
C ALA A 199 -2.78 -0.51 -18.81
N ASN A 200 -1.96 -1.18 -18.01
CA ASN A 200 -1.00 -2.20 -18.45
C ASN A 200 -1.20 -3.47 -17.64
N SER A 201 -1.23 -4.61 -18.32
CA SER A 201 -1.13 -5.92 -17.70
C SER A 201 0.34 -6.28 -17.57
N VAL A 202 0.80 -6.59 -16.36
CA VAL A 202 2.19 -6.95 -16.08
C VAL A 202 2.28 -8.20 -15.20
N ASP A 203 3.41 -8.90 -15.25
CA ASP A 203 3.71 -10.02 -14.35
C ASP A 203 4.27 -9.53 -13.00
N GLY A 204 4.59 -10.47 -12.09
CA GLY A 204 5.18 -10.14 -10.78
C GLY A 204 6.62 -9.59 -10.84
N ALA A 205 7.24 -9.58 -12.01
CA ALA A 205 8.53 -8.94 -12.26
C ALA A 205 8.37 -7.60 -13.01
N GLY A 206 7.13 -7.10 -13.17
CA GLY A 206 6.82 -5.85 -13.85
C GLY A 206 6.90 -5.92 -15.38
N ASN A 207 7.14 -7.10 -15.98
CA ASN A 207 7.21 -7.22 -17.43
C ASN A 207 5.80 -7.24 -18.05
N PRO A 208 5.61 -6.70 -19.27
CA PRO A 208 4.33 -6.77 -19.96
C PRO A 208 3.83 -8.21 -20.09
N LYS A 209 2.57 -8.43 -19.71
CA LYS A 209 1.92 -9.73 -19.77
C LYS A 209 0.67 -9.68 -20.64
N LEU A 210 0.54 -10.61 -21.58
CA LEU A 210 -0.67 -10.72 -22.40
C LEU A 210 -1.83 -11.17 -21.52
N ALA A 211 -2.93 -10.42 -21.52
CA ALA A 211 -4.15 -10.75 -20.80
C ALA A 211 -5.32 -10.96 -21.76
N ASP A 212 -6.27 -11.79 -21.35
CA ASP A 212 -7.53 -12.04 -22.07
C ASP A 212 -8.37 -10.76 -22.19
N ALA A 213 -8.42 -9.97 -21.13
CA ALA A 213 -9.09 -8.69 -21.11
C ALA A 213 -8.37 -7.68 -20.20
N ILE A 214 -8.30 -6.44 -20.69
CA ILE A 214 -7.97 -5.25 -19.91
C ILE A 214 -9.21 -4.34 -20.00
N GLU A 215 -9.69 -3.87 -18.86
CA GLU A 215 -10.86 -3.01 -18.77
C GLU A 215 -10.50 -1.68 -18.09
N ILE A 216 -11.08 -0.59 -18.59
CA ILE A 216 -11.00 0.74 -17.97
C ILE A 216 -12.41 1.15 -17.56
N TRP A 217 -12.57 1.54 -16.31
CA TRP A 217 -13.82 1.95 -15.68
C TRP A 217 -13.73 3.42 -15.28
N VAL A 218 -14.83 4.18 -15.45
CA VAL A 218 -14.90 5.61 -15.11
C VAL A 218 -16.27 5.92 -14.50
N ASN A 219 -16.26 6.60 -13.34
CA ASN A 219 -17.42 7.06 -12.57
C ASN A 219 -18.46 5.95 -12.28
N ASP A 220 -17.99 4.80 -11.82
CA ASP A 220 -18.80 3.66 -11.36
C ASP A 220 -19.97 3.28 -12.29
N LYS A 221 -19.71 3.30 -13.60
CA LYS A 221 -20.69 2.87 -14.61
C LYS A 221 -20.92 1.37 -14.50
N SER A 222 -22.11 0.93 -14.92
CA SER A 222 -22.49 -0.49 -14.96
C SER A 222 -21.69 -1.37 -15.91
N ALA A 223 -20.82 -0.78 -16.74
CA ALA A 223 -19.94 -1.47 -17.69
C ALA A 223 -18.64 -0.65 -17.90
N PRO A 224 -17.53 -1.29 -18.30
CA PRO A 224 -16.29 -0.58 -18.56
C PRO A 224 -16.46 0.38 -19.74
N VAL A 225 -15.81 1.55 -19.68
CA VAL A 225 -15.80 2.50 -20.80
C VAL A 225 -14.95 2.00 -21.98
N LYS A 226 -14.04 1.05 -21.71
CA LYS A 226 -13.25 0.36 -22.73
C LYS A 226 -12.82 -1.01 -22.24
N SER A 227 -12.88 -2.01 -23.11
CA SER A 227 -12.38 -3.37 -22.84
C SER A 227 -11.74 -3.97 -24.10
N ALA A 228 -10.58 -4.60 -23.96
CA ALA A 228 -9.88 -5.34 -25.01
C ALA A 228 -8.79 -6.25 -24.43
N GLY A 229 -8.49 -7.38 -25.07
CA GLY A 229 -7.30 -8.19 -24.74
C GLY A 229 -5.99 -7.53 -25.21
N GLY A 230 -4.87 -7.90 -24.60
CA GLY A 230 -3.56 -7.32 -24.93
C GLY A 230 -2.64 -7.17 -23.71
N THR A 231 -1.58 -6.39 -23.87
CA THR A 231 -0.66 -6.02 -22.77
C THR A 231 -0.94 -4.61 -22.23
N SER A 232 -1.66 -3.78 -22.98
CA SER A 232 -2.01 -2.42 -22.57
C SER A 232 -3.30 -1.93 -23.23
N LEU A 233 -3.96 -0.98 -22.56
CA LEU A 233 -5.18 -0.33 -23.04
C LEU A 233 -5.16 1.15 -22.65
N ASN A 234 -5.59 2.03 -23.56
CA ASN A 234 -5.70 3.47 -23.31
C ASN A 234 -7.13 3.95 -23.54
N TYR A 235 -7.63 4.83 -22.69
CA TYR A 235 -8.89 5.55 -22.86
C TYR A 235 -8.66 7.04 -22.65
N SER A 236 -9.15 7.87 -23.58
CA SER A 236 -9.07 9.33 -23.46
C SER A 236 -10.47 9.92 -23.44
N MET A 237 -10.66 10.92 -22.59
CA MET A 237 -11.84 11.78 -22.57
C MET A 237 -11.43 13.25 -22.44
N THR A 238 -12.33 14.16 -22.78
CA THR A 238 -12.18 15.58 -22.46
C THR A 238 -12.91 15.85 -21.16
N ILE A 239 -12.26 16.52 -20.22
CA ILE A 239 -12.88 16.95 -18.98
C ILE A 239 -13.87 18.06 -19.32
N PRO A 240 -15.16 17.91 -19.01
CA PRO A 240 -16.13 18.96 -19.23
C PRO A 240 -15.84 20.17 -18.33
N GLY A 241 -16.21 21.37 -18.79
CA GLY A 241 -16.05 22.59 -17.99
C GLY A 241 -17.05 22.66 -16.84
N PHE A 242 -16.69 23.34 -15.74
CA PHE A 242 -17.52 23.44 -14.52
C PHE A 242 -18.78 24.32 -14.65
N GLN A 243 -19.12 24.77 -15.85
CA GLN A 243 -20.34 25.54 -16.11
C GLN A 243 -21.60 24.68 -16.05
N ASP A 244 -21.46 23.35 -16.05
CA ASP A 244 -22.58 22.43 -15.86
C ASP A 244 -22.58 21.95 -14.40
N PRO A 245 -23.58 22.35 -13.58
CA PRO A 245 -23.64 22.05 -12.15
C PRO A 245 -23.80 20.55 -11.83
N ARG A 246 -23.95 19.71 -12.86
CA ARG A 246 -23.96 18.25 -12.71
C ARG A 246 -22.56 17.65 -12.70
N PHE A 247 -21.53 18.40 -13.11
CA PHE A 247 -20.17 17.88 -13.07
C PHE A 247 -19.57 18.03 -11.69
N GLN A 248 -19.27 16.87 -11.11
CA GLN A 248 -18.44 16.76 -9.94
C GLN A 248 -17.04 17.24 -10.29
N SER A 249 -16.38 17.90 -9.34
CA SER A 249 -15.01 18.36 -9.43
C SER A 249 -13.98 17.22 -9.41
N GLU A 250 -14.45 15.99 -9.59
CA GLU A 250 -13.71 14.76 -9.37
C GLU A 250 -14.03 13.77 -10.49
N ILE A 251 -13.02 13.00 -10.87
CA ILE A 251 -13.16 11.86 -11.78
C ILE A 251 -12.72 10.62 -11.03
N ALA A 252 -13.62 9.64 -10.94
CA ALA A 252 -13.30 8.32 -10.42
C ALA A 252 -12.95 7.38 -11.57
N TYR A 253 -11.86 6.60 -11.46
CA TYR A 253 -11.50 5.58 -12.44
C TYR A 253 -10.81 4.37 -11.80
N GLY A 254 -10.85 3.24 -12.49
CA GLY A 254 -10.14 2.02 -12.10
C GLY A 254 -9.83 1.19 -13.33
N CYS A 255 -8.84 0.31 -13.21
CA CYS A 255 -8.52 -0.64 -14.28
C CYS A 255 -8.58 -2.06 -13.76
N ARG A 256 -9.09 -2.96 -14.60
CA ARG A 256 -9.17 -4.39 -14.32
C ARG A 256 -8.39 -5.16 -15.37
N VAL A 257 -7.71 -6.23 -14.97
CA VAL A 257 -7.09 -7.18 -15.89
C VAL A 257 -7.62 -8.56 -15.58
N ILE A 258 -7.95 -9.33 -16.61
CA ILE A 258 -8.42 -10.71 -16.52
C ILE A 258 -7.51 -11.57 -17.39
N ASP A 259 -6.93 -12.60 -16.79
CA ASP A 259 -6.05 -13.56 -17.48
C ASP A 259 -6.35 -14.97 -16.93
N ASP A 260 -6.67 -15.92 -17.81
CA ASP A 260 -7.05 -17.29 -17.44
C ASP A 260 -8.20 -17.34 -16.40
N GLY A 261 -9.11 -16.37 -16.50
CA GLY A 261 -10.24 -16.22 -15.57
C GLY A 261 -9.88 -15.66 -14.19
N VAL A 262 -8.64 -15.25 -13.96
CA VAL A 262 -8.17 -14.57 -12.75
C VAL A 262 -8.31 -13.05 -12.93
N PRO A 263 -9.22 -12.38 -12.20
CA PRO A 263 -9.33 -10.94 -12.25
C PRO A 263 -8.46 -10.26 -11.19
N VAL A 264 -7.83 -9.15 -11.56
CA VAL A 264 -7.21 -8.19 -10.62
C VAL A 264 -7.73 -6.79 -10.91
N PHE A 265 -8.01 -6.00 -9.88
CA PHE A 265 -8.55 -4.66 -10.00
C PHE A 265 -7.75 -3.68 -9.18
N THR A 266 -7.38 -2.54 -9.76
CA THR A 266 -6.50 -1.55 -9.12
C THR A 266 -7.10 -0.85 -7.89
N GLY A 267 -8.36 -1.15 -7.56
CA GLY A 267 -9.19 -0.24 -6.77
C GLY A 267 -9.62 1.00 -7.58
N TRP A 268 -10.54 1.75 -6.98
CA TRP A 268 -10.96 3.05 -7.49
C TRP A 268 -9.97 4.13 -7.11
N ARG A 269 -9.72 5.04 -8.05
CA ARG A 269 -8.94 6.26 -7.86
C ARG A 269 -9.81 7.45 -8.14
N VAL A 270 -9.75 8.45 -7.27
CA VAL A 270 -10.40 9.74 -7.44
C VAL A 270 -9.33 10.79 -7.73
N VAL A 271 -9.60 11.65 -8.71
CA VAL A 271 -8.71 12.74 -9.12
C VAL A 271 -9.48 14.04 -9.04
N ASP A 272 -8.95 15.04 -8.36
CA ASP A 272 -9.51 16.39 -8.36
C ASP A 272 -9.09 17.12 -9.64
N VAL A 273 -10.08 17.63 -10.38
CA VAL A 273 -9.86 18.25 -11.70
C VAL A 273 -10.04 19.76 -11.68
N ARG A 274 -10.26 20.35 -10.50
CA ARG A 274 -10.35 21.81 -10.34
C ARG A 274 -9.02 22.49 -10.54
N SER A 275 -9.12 23.73 -11.01
CA SER A 275 -8.01 24.66 -11.03
C SER A 275 -7.66 25.12 -9.61
N LEU A 276 -6.37 25.35 -9.35
CA LEU A 276 -5.86 25.95 -8.11
C LEU A 276 -6.56 27.26 -7.70
N ASN A 277 -7.01 28.02 -8.69
CA ASN A 277 -7.65 29.32 -8.50
C ASN A 277 -9.11 29.19 -8.04
N ASP A 278 -9.66 27.98 -8.00
CA ASP A 278 -10.98 27.72 -7.47
C ASP A 278 -10.91 27.74 -5.94
N SER A 279 -11.20 28.89 -5.34
CA SER A 279 -11.15 29.14 -3.89
C SER A 279 -12.32 28.49 -3.13
N GLY A 280 -12.74 27.29 -3.54
CA GLY A 280 -13.79 26.54 -2.88
C GLY A 280 -13.44 26.25 -1.42
N THR A 281 -14.42 26.42 -0.53
CA THR A 281 -14.31 26.45 0.94
C THR A 281 -14.04 25.10 1.61
N VAL A 282 -13.28 24.20 0.99
CA VAL A 282 -12.89 22.92 1.64
C VAL A 282 -11.47 23.09 2.20
N PRO A 283 -11.29 23.18 3.54
CA PRO A 283 -10.03 23.65 4.15
C PRO A 283 -8.76 22.85 3.78
N LEU A 284 -8.86 21.53 3.60
CA LEU A 284 -7.71 20.71 3.17
C LEU A 284 -7.36 20.95 1.70
N ARG A 285 -8.37 21.17 0.86
CA ARG A 285 -8.18 21.47 -0.57
C ARG A 285 -7.62 22.86 -0.80
N GLU A 286 -7.58 23.70 0.23
CA GLU A 286 -6.85 24.96 0.21
C GLU A 286 -5.34 24.76 0.29
N LYS A 287 -4.87 23.62 0.82
CA LYS A 287 -3.45 23.36 1.13
C LYS A 287 -2.82 22.31 0.22
N ALA A 288 -3.55 21.24 -0.09
CA ALA A 288 -3.12 20.15 -0.95
C ALA A 288 -4.23 19.71 -1.92
N THR A 289 -3.86 19.28 -3.13
CA THR A 289 -4.80 18.71 -4.09
C THR A 289 -4.51 17.21 -4.28
N PRO A 290 -5.50 16.32 -4.09
CA PRO A 290 -5.32 14.91 -4.41
C PRO A 290 -5.26 14.70 -5.92
N ILE A 291 -4.13 14.19 -6.39
CA ILE A 291 -3.93 13.82 -7.80
C ILE A 291 -4.16 12.33 -8.04
N LEU A 292 -4.08 11.52 -6.98
CA LEU A 292 -4.44 10.11 -7.02
C LEU A 292 -4.90 9.70 -5.62
N TYR A 293 -6.22 9.74 -5.37
CA TYR A 293 -6.81 9.37 -4.09
C TYR A 293 -7.44 7.98 -4.17
N THR A 294 -6.96 7.03 -3.37
CA THR A 294 -7.37 5.62 -3.38
C THR A 294 -8.20 5.22 -2.16
N GLY A 295 -8.32 6.10 -1.17
CA GLY A 295 -9.15 5.87 0.01
C GLY A 295 -8.85 6.83 1.16
N PRO A 296 -9.55 6.64 2.30
CA PRO A 296 -9.38 7.45 3.50
C PRO A 296 -7.94 7.46 4.02
N ARG A 297 -7.48 8.63 4.46
CA ARG A 297 -6.11 8.89 4.92
C ARG A 297 -5.64 7.97 6.04
N SER A 298 -6.50 7.69 7.01
CA SER A 298 -6.22 6.72 8.09
C SER A 298 -5.85 5.32 7.57
N SER A 299 -6.18 5.00 6.32
CA SER A 299 -5.95 3.69 5.72
C SER A 299 -5.06 3.68 4.49
N ARG A 300 -4.44 4.82 4.16
CA ARG A 300 -3.60 5.01 2.97
C ARG A 300 -2.35 5.78 3.33
N VAL A 301 -1.24 5.37 2.72
CA VAL A 301 -0.01 6.15 2.77
C VAL A 301 -0.20 7.45 1.98
N ASP A 302 -0.13 8.59 2.64
CA ASP A 302 -0.32 9.93 2.07
C ASP A 302 1.04 10.57 1.70
N ILE A 303 1.38 10.57 0.41
CA ILE A 303 2.60 11.20 -0.11
C ILE A 303 2.26 12.54 -0.77
N VAL A 304 2.80 13.63 -0.25
CA VAL A 304 2.59 14.99 -0.75
C VAL A 304 3.79 15.46 -1.56
N PHE A 305 3.60 15.64 -2.87
CA PHE A 305 4.62 16.26 -3.71
C PHE A 305 4.65 17.78 -3.49
N ILE A 306 5.83 18.27 -3.15
CA ILE A 306 6.12 19.65 -2.85
C ILE A 306 7.06 20.17 -3.93
N ARG A 307 6.71 21.29 -4.57
CA ARG A 307 7.62 21.90 -5.54
C ARG A 307 8.80 22.57 -4.81
N GLY A 308 10.02 22.33 -5.29
CA GLY A 308 11.18 23.11 -4.92
C GLY A 308 11.03 24.56 -5.42
N ASP A 309 11.16 25.53 -4.51
CA ASP A 309 10.95 26.96 -4.78
C ASP A 309 11.82 27.52 -5.91
N ASN A 310 13.05 27.00 -6.07
CA ASN A 310 14.00 27.40 -7.11
C ASN A 310 13.88 26.57 -8.40
N SER A 311 13.07 25.51 -8.41
CA SER A 311 12.91 24.62 -9.57
C SER A 311 11.61 24.85 -10.33
N TYR A 312 10.54 25.25 -9.63
CA TYR A 312 9.21 25.42 -10.22
C TYR A 312 8.46 26.63 -9.67
N VAL A 313 7.82 27.37 -10.58
CA VAL A 313 7.16 28.64 -10.25
C VAL A 313 5.83 28.42 -9.51
N PHE A 314 5.00 27.48 -9.98
CA PHE A 314 3.63 27.24 -9.51
C PHE A 314 3.35 25.74 -9.34
N PRO A 315 2.35 25.34 -8.54
CA PRO A 315 2.03 23.92 -8.34
C PRO A 315 1.38 23.25 -9.55
N ASP A 316 0.83 24.00 -10.51
CA ASP A 316 0.32 23.52 -11.80
C ASP A 316 1.35 23.68 -12.94
N ASN A 317 2.62 23.95 -12.61
CA ASN A 317 3.68 24.03 -13.59
C ASN A 317 3.79 22.72 -14.38
N SER A 318 3.68 22.79 -15.71
CA SER A 318 3.65 21.58 -16.55
C SER A 318 4.90 20.70 -16.45
N LEU A 319 6.07 21.29 -16.18
CA LEU A 319 7.31 20.55 -15.94
C LEU A 319 7.24 19.79 -14.61
N PHE A 320 6.79 20.44 -13.54
CA PHE A 320 6.57 19.81 -12.23
C PHE A 320 5.60 18.63 -12.32
N LEU A 321 4.46 18.81 -13.02
CA LEU A 321 3.48 17.74 -13.23
C LEU A 321 4.06 16.57 -14.04
N THR A 322 4.90 16.85 -15.03
CA THR A 322 5.58 15.81 -15.83
C THR A 322 6.57 15.03 -14.96
N ASP A 323 7.32 15.74 -14.11
CA ASP A 323 8.31 15.15 -13.21
C ASP A 323 7.65 14.25 -12.14
N ILE A 324 6.56 14.71 -11.52
CA ILE A 324 5.76 13.89 -10.61
C ILE A 324 5.17 12.67 -11.31
N GLU A 325 4.63 12.83 -12.53
CA GLU A 325 4.09 11.71 -13.30
C GLU A 325 5.17 10.64 -13.54
N ALA A 326 6.41 11.05 -13.80
CA ALA A 326 7.54 10.13 -13.94
C ALA A 326 7.95 9.47 -12.61
N MET A 327 7.95 10.22 -11.49
CA MET A 327 8.22 9.66 -10.16
C MET A 327 7.17 8.63 -9.73
N ILE A 328 5.88 8.90 -9.93
CA ILE A 328 4.80 7.94 -9.62
C ILE A 328 4.90 6.69 -10.52
N LYS A 329 5.31 6.85 -11.78
CA LYS A 329 5.59 5.69 -12.66
C LYS A 329 6.75 4.85 -12.17
N ALA A 330 7.82 5.48 -11.68
CA ALA A 330 8.93 4.77 -11.07
C ALA A 330 8.50 4.06 -9.79
N TYR A 331 7.69 4.72 -8.95
CA TYR A 331 7.07 4.13 -7.76
C TYR A 331 6.32 2.85 -8.09
N TYR A 332 5.37 2.90 -9.03
CA TYR A 332 4.63 1.72 -9.45
C TYR A 332 5.38 0.79 -10.43
N SER A 333 6.68 1.01 -10.65
CA SER A 333 7.52 0.04 -11.36
C SER A 333 8.08 -1.04 -10.43
N GLU A 334 8.08 -0.81 -9.11
CA GLU A 334 8.44 -1.82 -8.12
C GLU A 334 7.22 -2.63 -7.69
N ASP A 335 7.38 -3.96 -7.57
CA ASP A 335 6.26 -4.86 -7.24
C ASP A 335 5.63 -4.55 -5.87
N ILE A 336 6.44 -4.17 -4.87
CA ILE A 336 5.94 -3.85 -3.52
C ILE A 336 4.95 -2.67 -3.54
N TYR A 337 5.27 -1.65 -4.31
CA TYR A 337 4.44 -0.45 -4.45
C TYR A 337 3.25 -0.69 -5.38
N LEU A 338 3.45 -1.42 -6.48
CA LEU A 338 2.37 -1.76 -7.41
C LEU A 338 1.33 -2.69 -6.77
N SER A 339 1.77 -3.66 -5.96
CA SER A 339 0.88 -4.60 -5.25
C SER A 339 0.06 -3.93 -4.16
N ASN A 340 0.50 -2.78 -3.67
CA ASN A 340 -0.17 -1.93 -2.67
C ASN A 340 -0.65 -0.61 -3.30
N GLN A 341 -0.86 -0.55 -4.61
CA GLN A 341 -1.22 0.70 -5.31
C GLN A 341 -2.54 1.30 -4.86
N ASP A 342 -3.43 0.48 -4.31
CA ASP A 342 -4.71 0.87 -3.73
C ASP A 342 -4.58 1.38 -2.28
N LYS A 343 -3.36 1.36 -1.72
CA LYS A 343 -3.04 1.79 -0.35
C LYS A 343 -2.24 3.10 -0.29
N VAL A 344 -2.16 3.84 -1.39
CA VAL A 344 -1.36 5.07 -1.47
C VAL A 344 -2.20 6.19 -2.05
N ASN A 345 -2.14 7.34 -1.41
CA ASN A 345 -2.65 8.59 -1.92
C ASN A 345 -1.49 9.49 -2.35
N PHE A 346 -1.63 10.13 -3.51
CA PHE A 346 -0.70 11.17 -3.96
C PHE A 346 -1.37 12.53 -3.99
N TRP A 347 -0.67 13.52 -3.45
CA TRP A 347 -1.12 14.89 -3.33
C TRP A 347 -0.11 15.85 -3.94
N ILE A 348 -0.57 17.06 -4.28
CA ILE A 348 0.29 18.20 -4.61
C ILE A 348 0.09 19.29 -3.56
N ALA A 349 1.16 19.71 -2.89
CA ALA A 349 1.15 20.88 -2.02
C ALA A 349 1.04 22.17 -2.84
N LYS A 350 0.24 23.13 -2.37
CA LYS A 350 0.15 24.46 -3.01
C LYS A 350 1.33 25.38 -2.66
N LYS A 351 1.90 25.19 -1.47
CA LYS A 351 3.08 25.92 -1.00
C LYS A 351 4.37 25.19 -1.42
N PRO A 352 5.46 25.93 -1.72
CA PRO A 352 6.75 25.31 -2.00
C PRO A 352 7.47 24.89 -0.73
N GLY A 353 8.46 24.02 -0.90
CA GLY A 353 9.54 23.78 0.05
C GLY A 353 10.89 24.06 -0.61
N LYS A 354 11.99 23.80 0.09
CA LYS A 354 13.34 23.96 -0.43
C LYS A 354 14.19 22.72 -0.14
N ALA A 355 14.81 22.16 -1.17
CA ALA A 355 15.90 21.21 -0.99
C ALA A 355 17.22 21.99 -0.86
N LYS A 356 18.13 21.52 0.00
CA LYS A 356 19.43 22.17 0.25
C LYS A 356 20.56 21.15 0.31
N ASN A 357 21.78 21.65 0.28
CA ASN A 357 22.97 20.82 0.45
C ASN A 357 23.08 20.29 1.88
N ASN A 358 23.93 19.26 2.05
CA ASN A 358 24.21 18.62 3.33
C ASN A 358 22.98 17.92 3.95
N CYS A 359 22.12 17.32 3.13
CA CYS A 359 20.92 16.63 3.58
C CYS A 359 19.98 17.52 4.41
N ASP A 360 19.83 18.79 4.03
CA ASP A 360 18.92 19.74 4.66
C ASP A 360 17.72 20.03 3.75
N SER A 361 16.57 20.32 4.35
CA SER A 361 15.35 20.70 3.65
C SER A 361 14.56 21.71 4.46
N GLU A 362 13.82 22.59 3.78
CA GLU A 362 12.79 23.43 4.40
C GLU A 362 11.43 22.96 3.90
N ALA A 363 10.63 22.44 4.83
CA ALA A 363 9.22 22.18 4.60
C ALA A 363 8.45 23.44 4.15
N PRO A 364 7.28 23.27 3.51
CA PRO A 364 6.32 24.35 3.38
C PRO A 364 5.97 24.99 4.73
N GLU A 365 5.72 26.29 4.74
CA GLU A 365 5.27 27.00 5.95
C GLU A 365 4.01 26.36 6.53
N ASN A 366 4.04 26.10 7.85
CA ASN A 366 3.03 25.39 8.65
C ASN A 366 2.88 23.90 8.31
N TRP A 367 3.93 23.23 7.82
CA TRP A 367 3.93 21.79 7.49
C TRP A 367 3.20 20.94 8.53
N ASP A 368 3.65 20.98 9.79
CA ASP A 368 3.11 20.14 10.88
C ASP A 368 1.62 20.37 11.18
N LYS A 369 1.04 21.49 10.74
CA LYS A 369 -0.38 21.82 10.94
C LYS A 369 -1.20 21.62 9.68
N ASP A 370 -0.66 22.03 8.54
CA ASP A 370 -1.35 22.07 7.26
C ASP A 370 -1.31 20.72 6.55
N PHE A 371 -0.28 19.93 6.85
CA PHE A 371 0.02 18.62 6.28
C PHE A 371 0.26 17.58 7.37
N ALA A 372 -0.30 17.77 8.57
CA ALA A 372 -0.25 16.80 9.67
C ALA A 372 -0.74 15.39 9.30
N PHE A 373 -1.48 15.29 8.20
CA PHE A 373 -2.00 14.03 7.66
C PHE A 373 -1.02 13.30 6.74
N ALA A 374 0.06 13.95 6.32
CA ALA A 374 0.96 13.41 5.30
C ALA A 374 1.99 12.50 5.96
N ASP A 375 2.04 11.24 5.55
CA ASP A 375 3.10 10.33 5.97
C ASP A 375 4.48 10.75 5.44
N ALA A 376 4.49 11.39 4.27
CA ALA A 376 5.70 11.94 3.66
C ALA A 376 5.45 13.15 2.75
N GLY A 377 6.36 14.12 2.79
CA GLY A 377 6.49 15.23 1.85
C GLY A 377 7.69 15.05 0.94
N ALA A 378 7.48 15.01 -0.37
CA ALA A 378 8.55 14.87 -1.36
C ALA A 378 8.86 16.22 -2.01
N ILE A 379 9.94 16.88 -1.61
CA ILE A 379 10.42 18.11 -2.24
C ILE A 379 11.10 17.76 -3.57
N VAL A 380 10.37 17.95 -4.66
CA VAL A 380 10.87 17.73 -6.02
C VAL A 380 11.70 18.93 -6.44
N HIS A 381 12.91 18.70 -6.93
CA HIS A 381 13.77 19.76 -7.46
C HIS A 381 14.50 19.31 -8.75
N ARG A 382 15.17 20.25 -9.42
CA ARG A 382 15.94 20.00 -10.65
C ARG A 382 17.37 20.53 -10.57
N GLN A 383 17.91 20.62 -9.36
CA GLN A 383 19.22 21.23 -9.13
C GLN A 383 20.38 20.25 -9.42
N GLY A 384 20.07 19.04 -9.92
CA GLY A 384 21.07 18.10 -10.38
C GLY A 384 21.98 17.63 -9.24
N PRO A 385 23.22 17.22 -9.54
CA PRO A 385 24.17 16.76 -8.52
C PRO A 385 24.67 17.86 -7.58
N SER A 386 24.22 19.12 -7.75
CA SER A 386 24.59 20.20 -6.83
C SER A 386 23.92 20.06 -5.47
N ILE A 387 22.79 19.34 -5.40
CA ILE A 387 22.07 18.96 -4.18
C ILE A 387 22.06 17.42 -4.10
N ARG A 388 22.42 16.87 -2.93
CA ARG A 388 22.23 15.46 -2.62
C ARG A 388 20.79 15.30 -2.11
N ASP A 389 20.05 14.38 -2.72
CA ASP A 389 18.75 13.95 -2.20
C ASP A 389 18.96 13.20 -0.89
N CYS A 390 18.15 13.53 0.10
CA CYS A 390 18.15 12.89 1.42
C CYS A 390 16.77 13.03 2.07
N ALA A 391 16.53 12.18 3.08
CA ALA A 391 15.39 12.21 3.99
C ALA A 391 15.85 12.54 5.41
N PRO A 392 16.01 13.84 5.78
CA PRO A 392 16.50 14.21 7.10
C PRO A 392 15.60 13.69 8.24
N GLY A 393 16.22 13.45 9.39
CA GLY A 393 15.48 13.12 10.62
C GLY A 393 14.63 14.31 11.10
N GLY A 394 13.43 14.03 11.61
CA GLY A 394 12.61 15.00 12.36
C GLY A 394 11.39 15.56 11.62
N GLU A 395 11.51 15.80 10.32
CA GLU A 395 10.38 16.21 9.47
C GLU A 395 10.02 15.01 8.58
N GLN A 396 8.74 14.68 8.41
CA GLN A 396 8.28 13.62 7.49
C GLN A 396 8.48 14.06 6.03
N ILE A 397 9.70 14.45 5.65
CA ILE A 397 10.05 15.07 4.37
C ILE A 397 11.33 14.45 3.84
N PHE A 398 11.40 14.37 2.52
CA PHE A 398 12.60 14.06 1.77
C PHE A 398 12.68 14.90 0.50
N SER A 399 13.84 14.88 -0.16
CA SER A 399 14.06 15.58 -1.43
C SER A 399 14.29 14.58 -2.58
N GLY A 400 13.89 14.95 -3.80
CA GLY A 400 14.11 14.11 -4.98
C GLY A 400 14.44 14.93 -6.23
N ASP A 401 15.55 14.60 -6.88
CA ASP A 401 16.01 15.24 -8.11
C ASP A 401 15.31 14.66 -9.34
N ALA A 402 14.44 15.47 -9.95
CA ALA A 402 13.73 15.13 -11.16
C ALA A 402 14.59 15.16 -12.43
N THR A 403 15.85 15.63 -12.37
CA THR A 403 16.74 15.60 -13.54
C THR A 403 17.42 14.25 -13.74
N ARG A 404 17.51 13.40 -12.71
CA ARG A 404 18.10 12.05 -12.81
C ARG A 404 17.16 10.99 -13.37
N LEU A 405 16.03 11.43 -13.93
CA LEU A 405 15.01 10.58 -14.53
C LEU A 405 15.37 10.13 -15.96
N ASP A 406 16.56 10.39 -16.49
CA ASP A 406 16.91 10.05 -17.88
C ASP A 406 18.08 9.06 -18.05
N GLY A 407 18.69 8.58 -16.96
CA GLY A 407 19.96 7.83 -16.97
C GLY A 407 19.92 6.32 -16.70
N GLY A 408 18.75 5.67 -16.65
CA GLY A 408 18.63 4.23 -16.35
C GLY A 408 18.52 3.85 -14.87
N LEU A 409 18.69 4.82 -13.96
CA LEU A 409 18.32 4.75 -12.54
C LEU A 409 17.03 5.55 -12.27
N LEU A 410 16.11 5.50 -13.22
CA LEU A 410 14.87 6.26 -13.29
C LEU A 410 14.10 6.18 -11.96
N GLY A 411 14.02 7.30 -11.24
CA GLY A 411 13.29 7.44 -9.97
C GLY A 411 13.85 6.62 -8.80
N ARG A 412 14.96 5.90 -8.98
CA ARG A 412 15.51 5.01 -7.96
C ARG A 412 15.91 5.71 -6.66
N VAL A 413 16.51 6.89 -6.78
CA VAL A 413 16.81 7.74 -5.61
C VAL A 413 15.51 8.16 -4.92
N PHE A 414 14.49 8.59 -5.68
CA PHE A 414 13.18 8.89 -5.12
C PHE A 414 12.57 7.70 -4.36
N LEU A 415 12.75 6.47 -4.85
CA LEU A 415 12.30 5.26 -4.15
C LEU A 415 13.10 4.97 -2.89
N HIS A 416 14.41 5.19 -2.91
CA HIS A 416 15.29 5.07 -1.74
C HIS A 416 14.86 6.05 -0.65
N GLU A 417 14.68 7.32 -1.01
CA GLU A 417 14.19 8.34 -0.06
C GLU A 417 12.77 8.04 0.44
N THR A 418 11.91 7.48 -0.41
CA THR A 418 10.59 7.02 0.02
C THR A 418 10.69 5.82 0.99
N GLY A 419 11.74 5.01 0.87
CA GLY A 419 12.09 3.96 1.84
C GLY A 419 12.35 4.50 3.24
N HIS A 420 13.04 5.64 3.35
CA HIS A 420 13.19 6.36 4.61
C HIS A 420 11.85 6.95 5.10
N ARG A 421 11.10 7.61 4.20
CA ARG A 421 9.84 8.28 4.53
C ARG A 421 8.73 7.85 3.57
N PRO A 422 7.71 7.09 4.03
CA PRO A 422 7.32 6.94 5.43
C PRO A 422 7.77 5.65 6.13
N PHE A 423 8.38 4.72 5.39
CA PHE A 423 8.57 3.35 5.89
C PHE A 423 9.62 3.21 7.00
N GLY A 424 10.45 4.24 7.21
CA GLY A 424 11.44 4.28 8.28
C GLY A 424 12.53 3.23 8.10
N LEU A 425 12.91 2.92 6.85
CA LEU A 425 14.10 2.13 6.56
C LEU A 425 15.35 2.94 6.92
N ALA A 426 16.34 2.29 7.51
CA ALA A 426 17.66 2.88 7.71
C ALA A 426 18.46 2.82 6.40
N ASP A 427 19.42 3.73 6.26
CA ASP A 427 20.34 3.73 5.13
C ASP A 427 21.34 2.57 5.27
N GLU A 428 21.84 2.05 4.15
CA GLU A 428 22.86 1.00 4.14
C GLU A 428 24.16 1.44 3.45
N TYR A 429 24.26 2.66 2.90
CA TYR A 429 25.47 3.13 2.20
C TYR A 429 26.73 2.92 3.03
N CYS A 430 27.54 1.92 2.70
CA CYS A 430 28.86 1.74 3.28
C CYS A 430 29.77 1.06 2.26
N LYS A 431 30.53 1.86 1.52
CA LYS A 431 31.41 1.34 0.45
C LYS A 431 32.75 0.93 1.03
N ALA A 432 32.90 -0.36 1.30
CA ALA A 432 34.20 -0.96 1.62
C ALA A 432 35.05 -1.12 0.34
N GLY A 433 36.09 -0.28 0.18
CA GLY A 433 37.15 -0.52 -0.81
C GLY A 433 37.52 0.68 -1.68
N GLY A 434 38.26 1.64 -1.12
CA GLY A 434 38.79 2.77 -1.91
C GLY A 434 39.73 3.74 -1.18
N GLY A 435 40.22 3.42 0.02
CA GLY A 435 41.03 4.36 0.81
C GLY A 435 40.24 5.50 1.47
N ASN A 436 38.96 5.63 1.14
CA ASN A 436 37.96 6.40 1.86
C ASN A 436 36.75 5.47 2.07
N THR A 437 36.52 5.02 3.30
CA THR A 437 35.31 4.29 3.70
C THR A 437 34.26 5.34 4.00
N ASP A 438 33.59 5.85 2.97
CA ASP A 438 32.44 6.74 3.15
C ASP A 438 31.23 5.85 3.54
N CYS A 439 31.10 5.62 4.84
CA CYS A 439 29.92 5.04 5.47
C CYS A 439 29.16 6.22 6.09
N ASP A 440 28.47 6.96 5.22
CA ASP A 440 27.78 8.22 5.52
C ASP A 440 26.26 8.06 5.56
N GLY A 441 25.80 6.81 5.70
CA GLY A 441 24.39 6.49 5.83
C GLY A 441 23.85 6.89 7.21
N GLY A 442 22.60 7.34 7.25
CA GLY A 442 21.87 7.50 8.50
C GLY A 442 21.48 6.13 9.07
N TYR A 443 22.36 5.52 9.87
CA TYR A 443 22.13 4.20 10.44
C TYR A 443 21.33 4.25 11.74
N PHE A 444 20.33 3.38 11.85
CA PHE A 444 19.57 3.14 13.07
C PHE A 444 18.88 1.78 12.96
N GLN A 445 18.54 1.18 14.10
CA GLN A 445 17.68 0.01 14.13
C GLN A 445 16.23 0.44 14.26
N ASN A 446 15.40 0.02 13.30
CA ASN A 446 13.98 0.33 13.25
C ASN A 446 13.11 -0.84 13.76
N ASP A 447 12.30 -0.62 14.80
CA ASP A 447 11.42 -1.64 15.38
C ASP A 447 10.01 -1.61 14.76
N PRO A 448 9.29 -2.75 14.66
CA PRO A 448 9.72 -4.10 15.08
C PRO A 448 10.43 -4.90 13.97
N PHE A 449 10.56 -4.35 12.76
CA PHE A 449 11.09 -5.07 11.60
C PHE A 449 12.27 -4.33 10.99
N PRO A 450 13.47 -4.49 11.57
CA PRO A 450 14.64 -3.77 11.10
C PRO A 450 15.15 -4.22 9.73
N ASN A 451 15.75 -3.28 8.99
CA ASN A 451 16.63 -3.59 7.85
C ASN A 451 18.11 -3.49 8.25
N VAL A 452 18.44 -2.58 9.17
CA VAL A 452 19.75 -2.49 9.82
C VAL A 452 19.61 -2.79 11.31
N TYR A 453 20.58 -3.52 11.85
CA TYR A 453 20.62 -4.04 13.22
C TYR A 453 21.79 -3.42 13.95
N LYS A 454 21.60 -3.05 15.20
CA LYS A 454 22.65 -2.54 16.06
C LYS A 454 23.55 -3.68 16.56
N GLU A 455 22.96 -4.81 16.93
CA GLU A 455 23.70 -5.99 17.40
C GLU A 455 23.73 -7.07 16.30
N PRO A 456 24.90 -7.66 16.00
CA PRO A 456 25.01 -8.70 14.97
C PRO A 456 24.20 -9.96 15.31
N GLU A 457 24.02 -10.26 16.60
CA GLU A 457 23.18 -11.36 17.08
C GLU A 457 21.71 -11.17 16.67
N ASP A 458 21.19 -9.94 16.75
CA ASP A 458 19.80 -9.64 16.35
C ASP A 458 19.61 -9.86 14.85
N CYS A 459 20.61 -9.51 14.03
CA CYS A 459 20.60 -9.83 12.59
C CYS A 459 20.58 -11.35 12.37
N ALA A 460 21.46 -12.07 13.07
CA ALA A 460 21.61 -13.51 12.91
C ALA A 460 20.34 -14.28 13.30
N ASP A 461 19.67 -13.83 14.36
CA ASP A 461 18.42 -14.40 14.86
C ASP A 461 17.23 -14.11 13.94
N ASP A 462 17.19 -12.93 13.31
CA ASP A 462 16.10 -12.55 12.40
C ASP A 462 16.29 -13.04 10.95
N ALA A 463 17.52 -13.28 10.50
CA ALA A 463 17.83 -13.73 9.14
C ALA A 463 16.94 -14.90 8.63
N PRO A 464 16.60 -15.94 9.43
CA PRO A 464 15.66 -16.98 9.02
C PRO A 464 14.26 -16.48 8.64
N ASN A 465 13.74 -15.44 9.31
CA ASN A 465 12.44 -14.82 8.99
C ASN A 465 12.47 -14.14 7.62
N LEU A 466 13.65 -13.72 7.18
CA LEU A 466 13.91 -13.13 5.86
C LEU A 466 14.30 -14.18 4.81
N ARG A 467 14.19 -15.48 5.13
CA ARG A 467 14.64 -16.60 4.29
C ARG A 467 16.14 -16.54 3.96
N ARG A 468 16.93 -16.09 4.93
CA ARG A 468 18.39 -16.03 4.89
C ARG A 468 18.99 -16.90 5.98
N THR A 469 20.31 -16.94 6.01
CA THR A 469 21.11 -17.61 7.04
C THR A 469 21.89 -16.57 7.83
N SER A 470 22.19 -16.87 9.10
CA SER A 470 23.01 -15.98 9.95
C SER A 470 24.37 -15.66 9.33
N ALA A 471 24.95 -16.56 8.54
CA ALA A 471 26.20 -16.34 7.81
C ALA A 471 26.13 -15.26 6.70
N GLN A 472 24.92 -14.79 6.37
CA GLN A 472 24.71 -13.68 5.44
C GLN A 472 24.62 -12.33 6.13
N CYS A 473 24.59 -12.29 7.47
CA CYS A 473 24.75 -11.05 8.20
C CYS A 473 26.17 -10.51 7.98
N ARG A 474 26.24 -9.29 7.48
CA ARG A 474 27.46 -8.52 7.31
C ARG A 474 27.45 -7.36 8.28
N GLU A 475 28.61 -7.13 8.87
CA GLU A 475 28.88 -6.02 9.78
C GLU A 475 29.53 -4.86 9.02
N PHE A 476 29.28 -3.63 9.45
CA PHE A 476 29.90 -2.43 8.91
C PHE A 476 30.03 -1.31 9.95
N ASP A 477 31.06 -0.47 9.78
CA ASP A 477 31.41 0.62 10.69
C ASP A 477 30.77 1.95 10.29
N ASP A 478 30.27 2.71 11.26
CA ASP A 478 29.94 4.12 11.08
C ASP A 478 31.20 4.97 11.26
N VAL A 479 31.70 5.53 10.16
CA VAL A 479 32.95 6.33 10.16
C VAL A 479 32.76 7.73 10.75
N SER A 480 31.53 8.14 11.09
CA SER A 480 31.24 9.46 11.65
C SER A 480 31.75 9.63 13.09
N LYS A 481 32.13 8.55 13.78
CA LYS A 481 32.73 8.60 15.11
C LYS A 481 34.23 8.88 15.02
N TRP A 482 34.63 10.13 15.32
CA TRP A 482 36.04 10.56 15.44
C TRP A 482 36.89 9.82 16.49
N PHE A 483 36.29 8.91 17.26
CA PHE A 483 37.01 8.05 18.19
C PHE A 483 37.17 6.67 17.57
N LEU A 484 38.38 6.12 17.68
CA LEU A 484 38.83 4.79 17.26
C LEU A 484 38.09 3.66 18.00
N ASP A 485 36.76 3.66 17.98
CA ASP A 485 36.00 2.48 18.35
C ASP A 485 36.08 1.53 17.15
N SER A 486 36.82 0.43 17.32
CA SER A 486 36.99 -0.59 16.28
C SER A 486 35.87 -1.63 16.32
N ALA A 487 34.73 -1.29 16.92
CA ALA A 487 33.57 -2.15 16.98
C ALA A 487 32.68 -1.84 15.79
N ASN A 488 32.38 -2.86 14.99
CA ASN A 488 31.33 -2.79 13.99
C ASN A 488 30.04 -2.34 14.67
N ASP A 489 29.53 -1.19 14.25
CA ASP A 489 28.40 -0.54 14.91
C ASP A 489 27.05 -1.07 14.40
N TRP A 490 27.04 -1.68 13.20
CA TRP A 490 25.81 -2.05 12.50
C TRP A 490 25.96 -3.35 11.72
N SER A 491 24.83 -4.03 11.56
CA SER A 491 24.72 -5.28 10.81
C SER A 491 23.51 -5.26 9.88
N THR A 492 23.59 -5.96 8.75
CA THR A 492 22.44 -6.24 7.89
C THR A 492 22.59 -7.61 7.25
N SER A 493 21.47 -8.29 6.98
CA SER A 493 21.47 -9.54 6.20
C SER A 493 21.32 -9.29 4.69
N GLU A 494 21.21 -8.03 4.30
CA GLU A 494 21.01 -7.60 2.92
C GLU A 494 22.28 -7.73 2.07
N PRO A 495 22.16 -8.05 0.77
CA PRO A 495 23.32 -8.16 -0.11
C PRO A 495 23.99 -6.79 -0.28
N SER A 496 25.31 -6.78 -0.49
CA SER A 496 26.07 -5.55 -0.73
C SER A 496 25.92 -4.98 -2.16
N SER A 497 24.83 -5.34 -2.85
CA SER A 497 24.51 -4.90 -4.21
C SER A 497 23.09 -5.30 -4.55
N ASN A 498 22.45 -4.56 -5.46
CA ASN A 498 21.05 -4.74 -5.81
C ASN A 498 20.16 -4.63 -4.57
N ASP A 499 20.27 -3.51 -3.87
CA ASP A 499 19.50 -3.23 -2.67
C ASP A 499 19.02 -1.77 -2.66
N LEU A 500 17.78 -1.55 -2.20
CA LEU A 500 17.17 -0.22 -2.25
C LEU A 500 17.94 0.75 -1.36
N MET A 501 18.31 0.31 -0.15
CA MET A 501 18.93 1.16 0.86
C MET A 501 20.47 1.24 0.72
N PHE A 502 21.09 0.37 -0.08
CA PHE A 502 22.54 0.37 -0.32
C PHE A 502 22.98 1.00 -1.66
N ASP A 503 22.28 0.71 -2.76
CA ASP A 503 22.69 1.18 -4.10
C ASP A 503 21.55 1.73 -4.95
N ASN A 504 20.41 2.06 -4.31
CA ASN A 504 19.19 2.55 -4.95
C ASN A 504 18.66 1.56 -5.99
N LEU A 505 18.83 0.26 -5.82
CA LEU A 505 18.25 -0.70 -6.76
C LEU A 505 16.93 -1.25 -6.20
N ASN A 506 16.70 -2.56 -6.32
CA ASN A 506 15.42 -3.14 -5.97
C ASN A 506 15.34 -3.42 -4.47
N PRO A 507 14.18 -3.18 -3.82
CA PRO A 507 14.00 -3.48 -2.41
C PRO A 507 14.18 -4.97 -2.15
N GLN A 508 14.85 -5.27 -1.04
CA GLN A 508 15.15 -6.64 -0.64
C GLN A 508 14.23 -7.12 0.48
N ALA A 509 14.53 -8.27 1.08
CA ALA A 509 13.60 -8.96 1.97
C ALA A 509 13.26 -8.15 3.22
N ALA A 510 14.24 -7.50 3.86
CA ALA A 510 14.02 -6.67 5.04
C ALA A 510 13.26 -5.40 4.68
N ASP A 511 13.62 -4.73 3.58
CA ASP A 511 12.89 -3.57 3.06
C ASP A 511 11.41 -3.91 2.82
N ASN A 512 11.17 -4.97 2.06
CA ASN A 512 9.84 -5.44 1.72
C ASN A 512 9.04 -5.83 2.96
N ARG A 513 9.67 -6.47 3.97
CA ARG A 513 8.99 -6.82 5.22
C ARG A 513 8.55 -5.58 5.97
N ARG A 514 9.43 -4.59 6.12
CA ARG A 514 9.11 -3.32 6.81
C ARG A 514 8.04 -2.52 6.07
N MET A 515 8.16 -2.37 4.75
CA MET A 515 7.15 -1.70 3.93
C MET A 515 5.80 -2.40 4.00
N ASN A 516 5.76 -3.73 3.92
CA ASN A 516 4.52 -4.49 4.08
C ASN A 516 3.91 -4.35 5.47
N TRP A 517 4.74 -4.29 6.53
CA TRP A 517 4.24 -4.01 7.87
C TRP A 517 3.56 -2.65 7.95
N PHE A 518 4.18 -1.60 7.39
CA PHE A 518 3.59 -0.27 7.36
C PHE A 518 2.28 -0.25 6.56
N PHE A 519 2.27 -0.85 5.36
CA PHE A 519 1.04 -1.03 4.59
C PHE A 519 -0.02 -1.85 5.34
N GLY A 520 0.39 -2.77 6.22
CA GLY A 520 -0.48 -3.55 7.08
C GLY A 520 -1.10 -2.72 8.20
N LYS A 521 -0.34 -1.80 8.82
CA LYS A 521 -0.88 -0.81 9.77
C LYS A 521 -1.94 0.07 9.13
N CYS A 522 -1.66 0.55 7.91
CA CYS A 522 -2.64 1.26 7.11
C CYS A 522 -3.92 0.45 6.85
N GLN A 523 -3.83 -0.87 6.63
CA GLN A 523 -5.03 -1.70 6.50
C GLN A 523 -5.86 -1.82 7.78
N ALA A 524 -5.30 -1.43 8.93
CA ALA A 524 -5.94 -1.36 10.23
C ALA A 524 -6.47 0.04 10.58
N ALA A 525 -6.53 0.96 9.61
CA ALA A 525 -6.86 2.36 9.84
C ALA A 525 -5.88 3.08 10.81
N SER A 526 -4.60 2.69 10.77
CA SER A 526 -3.51 3.26 11.58
C SER A 526 -2.29 3.63 10.71
N CYS A 527 -2.55 4.26 9.56
CA CYS A 527 -1.58 5.22 9.05
C CYS A 527 -1.71 6.49 9.91
#